data_AF-A0A7K7LHH4-F1
#
_entry.id   AF-A0A7K7LHH4-F1
#
_cell.length_a   1.000
_cell.length_b   1.000
_cell.length_c   1.000
_cell.angle_alpha   90.00
_cell.angle_beta   90.00
_cell.angle_gamma   90.00
#
_symmetry.space_group_name_H-M   'P 1'
#
loop_
_entity.id
_entity.type
_entity.pdbx_description
1 polymer ?
#
loop_
_entity_poly.entity_id
_entity_poly.type
_entity_poly.pdbx_seq_one_letter_code
_entity_poly.pdbx_strand_id
1 'polypeptide(L)'
;QARLRFPIDYPYSPPAFRFLTKMWHPNIYETGDVCISILHPPVDDPQSGELPSERWNPTQNVRYGGGRAGGGARGGGGAARLSPPVLAARTILLSVISLLNEPNTFSPANVDASVMYRKWKESKGKDREYTDIIRKQVLGTKVDAERDGVKVPTTLAEYCVKTKTPAPDEGSDLFYDDYYEDDEMEEGADSCHGDDDDSGNEES
;
A
#
# COMPACT_ATOMS: atom_id res chain seq x y z
N GLN A 1 -16.31 4.21 6.77
CA GLN A 1 -15.19 5.08 6.35
C GLN A 1 -13.93 4.76 7.15
N ALA A 2 -12.73 5.06 6.64
CA ALA A 2 -11.45 4.89 7.33
C ALA A 2 -10.47 6.02 6.97
N ARG A 3 -9.46 6.26 7.79
CA ARG A 3 -8.43 7.27 7.61
C ARG A 3 -7.04 6.64 7.71
N LEU A 4 -6.19 6.94 6.72
CA LEU A 4 -4.76 6.65 6.75
C LEU A 4 -4.01 7.94 7.06
N ARG A 5 -3.18 7.95 8.11
CA ARG A 5 -2.35 9.12 8.50
C ARG A 5 -0.89 8.78 8.30
N PHE A 6 -0.20 9.57 7.49
CA PHE A 6 1.23 9.44 7.27
C PHE A 6 2.00 10.31 8.27
N PRO A 7 3.07 9.78 8.90
CA PRO A 7 3.92 10.58 9.76
C PRO A 7 4.84 11.51 8.93
N ILE A 8 5.48 12.47 9.61
CA ILE A 8 6.37 13.45 8.96
C ILE A 8 7.63 12.81 8.37
N ASP A 9 8.08 11.71 8.95
CA ASP A 9 9.25 10.94 8.57
C ASP A 9 8.89 9.73 7.68
N TYR A 10 7.69 9.71 7.09
CA TYR A 10 7.33 8.69 6.11
C TYR A 10 8.32 8.71 4.92
N PRO A 11 8.83 7.55 4.43
CA PRO A 11 8.44 6.17 4.73
C PRO A 11 9.27 5.48 5.84
N TYR A 12 10.06 6.22 6.62
CA TYR A 12 10.87 5.63 7.70
C TYR A 12 10.01 5.08 8.84
N SER A 13 8.94 5.78 9.20
CA SER A 13 7.90 5.29 10.12
C SER A 13 6.62 4.87 9.37
N PRO A 14 5.89 3.85 9.88
CA PRO A 14 4.65 3.38 9.27
C PRO A 14 3.53 4.43 9.40
N PRO A 15 2.59 4.47 8.44
CA PRO A 15 1.36 5.22 8.60
C PRO A 15 0.42 4.54 9.62
N ALA A 16 -0.52 5.31 10.19
CA ALA A 16 -1.58 4.78 11.03
C ALA A 16 -2.88 4.59 10.22
N PHE A 17 -3.48 3.40 10.28
CA PHE A 17 -4.78 3.11 9.68
C PHE A 17 -5.85 2.98 10.76
N ARG A 18 -6.92 3.79 10.65
CA ARG A 18 -8.04 3.79 11.61
C ARG A 18 -9.38 3.80 10.89
N PHE A 19 -10.27 2.88 11.27
CA PHE A 19 -11.68 2.96 10.91
C PHE A 19 -12.37 4.08 11.69
N LEU A 20 -13.09 4.95 10.98
CA LEU A 20 -13.91 6.00 11.59
C LEU A 20 -15.25 5.43 12.05
N THR A 21 -15.78 4.48 11.28
CA THR A 21 -16.96 3.70 11.65
C THR A 21 -16.55 2.62 12.65
N LYS A 22 -17.35 2.40 13.70
CA LYS A 22 -17.09 1.32 14.66
C LYS A 22 -17.16 -0.05 13.96
N MET A 23 -16.11 -0.84 14.08
CA MET A 23 -15.99 -2.18 13.50
C MET A 23 -15.89 -3.22 14.62
N TRP A 24 -16.73 -4.25 14.58
CA TRP A 24 -16.59 -5.40 15.48
C TRP A 24 -15.70 -6.45 14.83
N HIS A 25 -14.43 -6.52 15.21
CA HIS A 25 -13.46 -7.40 14.53
C HIS A 25 -12.31 -7.81 15.48
N PRO A 26 -11.80 -9.06 15.41
CA PRO A 26 -10.72 -9.53 16.28
C PRO A 26 -9.46 -8.67 16.27
N ASN A 27 -9.12 -8.07 15.13
CA ASN A 27 -7.90 -7.26 14.94
C ASN A 27 -8.15 -5.75 14.82
N ILE A 28 -9.31 -5.25 15.27
CA ILE A 28 -9.60 -3.82 15.31
C ILE A 28 -9.89 -3.43 16.76
N TYR A 29 -9.17 -2.42 17.25
CA TYR A 29 -9.39 -1.84 18.58
C TYR A 29 -10.72 -1.10 18.66
N GLU A 30 -11.21 -0.85 19.88
CA GLU A 30 -12.41 -0.02 20.09
C GLU A 30 -12.28 1.40 19.55
N THR A 31 -11.04 1.92 19.50
CA THR A 31 -10.69 3.20 18.88
C THR A 31 -10.79 3.20 17.36
N GLY A 32 -10.95 2.03 16.74
CA GLY A 32 -10.93 1.81 15.30
C GLY A 32 -9.54 1.58 14.71
N ASP A 33 -8.47 1.65 15.52
CA ASP A 33 -7.12 1.37 15.05
C ASP A 33 -6.98 -0.11 14.64
N VAL A 34 -6.33 -0.37 13.51
CA VAL A 34 -6.11 -1.72 13.00
C VAL A 34 -4.80 -2.28 13.53
N CYS A 35 -4.85 -3.47 14.12
CA CYS A 35 -3.67 -4.18 14.59
C CYS A 35 -3.21 -5.18 13.51
N ILE A 36 -2.16 -4.80 12.77
CA ILE A 36 -1.48 -5.66 11.79
C ILE A 36 0.01 -5.38 11.84
N SER A 37 0.83 -6.43 11.72
CA SER A 37 2.28 -6.37 11.91
C SER A 37 2.98 -5.36 10.99
N ILE A 38 2.50 -5.18 9.75
CA ILE A 38 3.10 -4.24 8.78
C ILE A 38 2.92 -2.77 9.17
N LEU A 39 2.04 -2.44 10.13
CA LEU A 39 1.87 -1.07 10.64
C LEU A 39 2.66 -0.83 11.93
N HIS A 40 3.45 -1.80 12.37
CA HIS A 40 4.35 -1.65 13.50
C HIS A 40 5.79 -1.53 13.03
N PRO A 41 6.61 -0.67 13.68
CA PRO A 41 8.02 -0.58 13.39
C PRO A 41 8.70 -1.95 13.60
N PRO A 42 9.86 -2.18 12.96
CA PRO A 42 10.65 -3.37 13.24
C PRO A 42 11.01 -3.40 14.72
N VAL A 43 10.71 -4.51 15.39
CA VAL A 43 11.28 -4.79 16.70
C VAL A 43 12.50 -5.65 16.41
N ASP A 44 13.70 -5.15 16.71
CA ASP A 44 14.93 -5.94 16.72
C ASP A 44 14.92 -6.88 17.93
N ASP A 45 13.99 -7.83 17.93
CA ASP A 45 13.96 -8.93 18.88
C ASP A 45 14.24 -10.23 18.11
N PRO A 46 15.48 -10.76 18.20
CA PRO A 46 15.89 -12.03 17.61
C PRO A 46 15.02 -13.23 18.03
N GLN A 47 14.23 -13.10 19.09
CA GLN A 47 13.37 -14.14 19.65
C GLN A 47 11.90 -14.04 19.19
N SER A 48 11.53 -12.97 18.49
CA SER A 48 10.14 -12.75 18.06
C SER A 48 9.67 -13.70 16.95
N GLY A 49 10.60 -14.25 16.16
CA GLY A 49 10.29 -15.17 15.05
C GLY A 49 9.58 -14.51 13.85
N GLU A 50 9.44 -13.18 13.83
CA GLU A 50 8.81 -12.44 12.73
C GLU A 50 9.81 -12.13 11.62
N LEU A 51 9.40 -12.30 10.37
CA LEU A 51 10.21 -11.96 9.21
C LEU A 51 10.27 -10.43 9.02
N PRO A 52 11.38 -9.85 8.53
CA PRO A 52 11.45 -8.42 8.19
C PRO A 52 10.39 -7.96 7.18
N SER A 53 9.87 -8.88 6.36
CA SER A 53 8.76 -8.62 5.43
C SER A 53 7.39 -8.52 6.10
N GLU A 54 7.26 -8.99 7.33
CA GLU A 54 6.01 -8.99 8.13
C GLU A 54 5.87 -7.72 8.97
N ARG A 55 6.95 -6.95 9.18
CA ARG A 55 6.98 -5.67 9.88
C ARG A 55 7.23 -4.50 8.92
N TRP A 56 6.96 -3.26 9.34
CA TRP A 56 7.18 -2.10 8.50
C TRP A 56 8.64 -2.00 8.05
N ASN A 57 8.88 -1.75 6.75
CA ASN A 57 10.18 -1.29 6.27
C ASN A 57 10.05 -0.21 5.19
N PRO A 58 10.98 0.76 5.11
CA PRO A 58 10.89 1.86 4.14
C PRO A 58 10.92 1.40 2.67
N THR A 59 11.46 0.20 2.45
CA THR A 59 11.59 -0.46 1.15
C THR A 59 10.47 -1.44 0.84
N GLN A 60 9.39 -1.48 1.65
CA GLN A 60 8.42 -2.57 1.66
C GLN A 60 7.54 -2.53 0.40
N ASN A 61 8.13 -2.97 -0.70
CA ASN A 61 7.49 -3.38 -1.92
C ASN A 61 7.14 -4.85 -1.70
N VAL A 62 5.91 -5.15 -1.28
CA VAL A 62 5.51 -6.53 -1.03
C VAL A 62 5.66 -7.37 -2.31
N ARG A 63 6.69 -8.22 -2.32
CA ARG A 63 6.71 -9.44 -3.13
C ARG A 63 5.95 -10.50 -2.33
N TYR A 64 4.68 -10.68 -2.64
CA TYR A 64 4.00 -11.91 -2.24
C TYR A 64 4.73 -13.09 -2.90
N GLY A 65 5.24 -14.00 -2.08
CA GLY A 65 5.86 -15.25 -2.53
C GLY A 65 4.80 -16.18 -3.13
N GLY A 66 4.58 -16.04 -4.43
CA GLY A 66 3.99 -17.08 -5.28
C GLY A 66 5.11 -17.76 -6.08
N GLY A 67 5.30 -19.05 -5.89
CA GLY A 67 6.38 -19.81 -6.51
C GLY A 67 6.29 -19.92 -8.05
N ARG A 68 7.50 -19.93 -8.66
CA ARG A 68 7.93 -20.52 -9.93
C ARG A 68 7.28 -20.10 -11.27
N ALA A 69 8.08 -19.41 -12.09
CA ALA A 69 8.54 -19.77 -13.45
C ALA A 69 9.37 -18.55 -13.94
N GLY A 70 10.58 -18.66 -14.49
CA GLY A 70 10.97 -19.51 -15.61
C GLY A 70 10.85 -18.71 -16.93
N GLY A 71 11.90 -17.95 -17.28
CA GLY A 71 12.28 -17.60 -18.66
C GLY A 71 11.51 -16.49 -19.42
N GLY A 72 12.28 -15.63 -20.12
CA GLY A 72 11.92 -15.18 -21.47
C GLY A 72 11.40 -13.75 -21.68
N ALA A 73 12.33 -12.83 -21.95
CA ALA A 73 12.31 -11.70 -22.90
C ALA A 73 11.01 -11.00 -23.37
N ARG A 74 11.13 -9.65 -23.35
CA ARG A 74 10.63 -8.62 -24.29
C ARG A 74 9.13 -8.28 -24.34
N GLY A 75 8.84 -7.01 -24.05
CA GLY A 75 7.61 -6.31 -24.41
C GLY A 75 7.55 -4.93 -23.76
N GLY A 76 7.94 -3.90 -24.50
CA GLY A 76 7.84 -2.50 -24.08
C GLY A 76 6.40 -2.07 -23.90
N GLY A 77 6.02 -1.80 -22.67
CA GLY A 77 4.82 -1.05 -22.30
C GLY A 77 5.19 -0.20 -21.11
N GLY A 78 4.97 1.12 -21.20
CA GLY A 78 5.24 2.06 -20.12
C GLY A 78 4.43 1.71 -18.88
N ALA A 79 4.97 0.83 -18.04
CA ALA A 79 4.47 0.60 -16.72
C ALA A 79 4.77 1.86 -15.93
N ALA A 80 3.75 2.72 -15.74
CA ALA A 80 3.82 3.85 -14.85
C ALA A 80 4.37 3.34 -13.50
N ARG A 81 5.62 3.69 -13.21
CA ARG A 81 6.27 3.31 -11.96
C ARG A 81 5.55 4.09 -10.87
N LEU A 82 4.69 3.41 -10.13
CA LEU A 82 3.99 4.01 -8.99
C LEU A 82 5.05 4.52 -8.00
N SER A 83 4.84 5.72 -7.48
CA SER A 83 5.74 6.30 -6.49
C SER A 83 5.77 5.45 -5.21
N PRO A 84 6.87 5.46 -4.43
CA PRO A 84 6.99 4.66 -3.21
C PRO A 84 5.81 4.83 -2.23
N PRO A 85 5.23 6.03 -2.01
CA PRO A 85 4.03 6.21 -1.20
C PRO A 85 2.79 5.46 -1.71
N VAL A 86 2.58 5.43 -3.04
CA VAL A 86 1.43 4.77 -3.65
C VAL A 86 1.54 3.25 -3.55
N LEU A 87 2.76 2.72 -3.69
CA LEU A 87 3.01 1.28 -3.58
C LEU A 87 2.81 0.76 -2.14
N ALA A 88 3.16 1.57 -1.14
CA ALA A 88 2.93 1.24 0.26
C ALA A 88 1.45 1.30 0.65
N ALA A 89 0.72 2.35 0.24
CA ALA A 89 -0.72 2.43 0.48
C ALA A 89 -1.46 1.25 -0.15
N ARG A 90 -1.11 0.86 -1.39
CA ARG A 90 -1.65 -0.33 -2.04
C ARG A 90 -1.40 -1.60 -1.22
N THR A 91 -0.17 -1.77 -0.74
CA THR A 91 0.21 -2.92 0.09
C THR A 91 -0.62 -2.98 1.37
N ILE A 92 -0.73 -1.87 2.10
CA ILE A 92 -1.50 -1.77 3.34
C ILE A 92 -2.96 -2.16 3.10
N LEU A 93 -3.58 -1.64 2.04
CA LEU A 93 -4.98 -1.93 1.73
C LEU A 93 -5.20 -3.41 1.40
N LEU A 94 -4.30 -4.04 0.64
CA LEU A 94 -4.38 -5.47 0.34
C LEU A 94 -4.25 -6.31 1.61
N SER A 95 -3.32 -5.95 2.50
CA SER A 95 -3.15 -6.63 3.79
C SER A 95 -4.36 -6.45 4.71
N VAL A 96 -4.98 -5.26 4.73
CA VAL A 96 -6.23 -5.03 5.48
C VAL A 96 -7.37 -5.87 4.93
N ILE A 97 -7.54 -5.96 3.60
CA ILE A 97 -8.54 -6.84 2.97
C ILE A 97 -8.31 -8.30 3.37
N SER A 98 -7.05 -8.75 3.32
CA SER A 98 -6.67 -10.09 3.75
C SER A 98 -7.04 -10.35 5.22
N LEU A 99 -6.74 -9.39 6.11
CA LEU A 99 -7.04 -9.49 7.54
C LEU A 99 -8.55 -9.51 7.84
N LEU A 100 -9.36 -8.77 7.08
CA LEU A 100 -10.82 -8.78 7.23
C LEU A 100 -11.44 -10.11 6.77
N ASN A 101 -10.83 -10.78 5.80
CA ASN A 101 -11.27 -12.10 5.35
C ASN A 101 -10.81 -13.22 6.30
N GLU A 102 -9.59 -13.11 6.81
CA GLU A 102 -8.97 -14.11 7.69
C GLU A 102 -8.38 -13.42 8.94
N PRO A 103 -9.20 -13.22 9.99
CA PRO A 103 -8.75 -12.57 11.22
C PRO A 103 -7.68 -13.38 11.94
N ASN A 104 -6.68 -12.70 12.50
CA ASN A 104 -5.70 -13.32 13.39
C ASN A 104 -6.27 -13.46 14.81
N THR A 105 -6.56 -14.69 15.22
CA THR A 105 -7.10 -15.01 16.56
C THR A 105 -6.04 -15.35 17.61
N PHE A 106 -4.76 -15.44 17.23
CA PHE A 106 -3.66 -15.73 18.15
C PHE A 106 -3.26 -14.49 18.97
N SER A 107 -3.27 -13.32 18.33
CA SER A 107 -3.00 -12.03 18.97
C SER A 107 -4.10 -11.02 18.61
N PRO A 108 -5.31 -11.14 19.20
CA PRO A 108 -6.42 -10.26 18.91
C PRO A 108 -6.26 -8.91 19.60
N ALA A 109 -6.63 -7.84 18.89
CA ALA A 109 -6.81 -6.50 19.47
C ALA A 109 -8.12 -6.40 20.27
N ASN A 110 -9.14 -7.17 19.87
CA ASN A 110 -10.42 -7.28 20.54
C ASN A 110 -10.67 -8.75 20.91
N VAL A 111 -10.48 -9.06 22.19
CA VAL A 111 -10.58 -10.42 22.73
C VAL A 111 -12.01 -10.95 22.61
N ASP A 112 -13.02 -10.13 22.90
CA ASP A 112 -14.42 -10.54 22.85
C ASP A 112 -14.86 -10.88 21.41
N ALA A 113 -14.51 -10.03 20.45
CA ALA A 113 -14.76 -10.28 19.03
C ALA A 113 -14.05 -11.56 18.55
N SER A 114 -12.81 -11.80 19.02
CA SER A 114 -12.05 -13.02 18.70
C SER A 114 -12.74 -14.28 19.24
N VAL A 115 -13.21 -14.26 20.49
CA VAL A 115 -13.94 -15.38 21.09
C VAL A 115 -15.24 -15.67 20.33
N MET A 116 -16.02 -14.64 20.01
CA MET A 116 -17.25 -14.79 19.24
C MET A 116 -16.99 -15.33 17.82
N TYR A 117 -15.94 -14.83 17.15
CA TYR A 117 -15.55 -15.30 15.82
C TYR A 117 -15.18 -16.79 15.82
N ARG A 118 -14.39 -17.24 16.81
CA ARG A 118 -14.04 -18.67 16.95
C ARG A 118 -15.26 -19.54 17.19
N LYS A 119 -16.16 -19.15 18.10
CA LYS A 119 -17.43 -19.86 18.35
C LYS A 119 -18.28 -19.99 17.07
N TRP A 120 -18.40 -18.90 16.31
CA TRP A 120 -19.08 -18.90 15.02
C TRP A 120 -18.43 -19.87 14.03
N LYS A 121 -17.09 -19.87 13.93
CA LYS A 121 -16.33 -20.72 13.01
C LYS A 121 -16.43 -22.21 13.38
N GLU A 122 -16.22 -22.53 14.65
CA GLU A 122 -16.26 -23.89 15.20
C GLU A 122 -17.67 -24.50 15.13
N SER A 123 -18.70 -23.69 15.36
CA SER A 123 -20.10 -24.11 15.24
C SER A 123 -20.56 -24.29 13.78
N LYS A 124 -19.70 -24.02 12.79
CA LYS A 124 -20.01 -24.02 11.35
C LYS A 124 -21.19 -23.10 11.00
N GLY A 125 -21.24 -21.94 11.65
CA GLY A 125 -22.27 -20.91 11.42
C GLY A 125 -23.62 -21.16 12.10
N LYS A 126 -23.71 -22.12 13.03
CA LYS A 126 -24.92 -22.31 13.86
C LYS A 126 -25.08 -21.21 14.90
N ASP A 127 -23.97 -20.82 15.53
CA ASP A 127 -23.95 -19.62 16.36
C ASP A 127 -24.04 -18.40 15.43
N ARG A 128 -25.01 -17.51 15.69
CA ARG A 128 -25.25 -16.34 14.84
C ARG A 128 -24.83 -15.03 15.47
N GLU A 129 -24.40 -15.02 16.72
CA GLU A 129 -24.16 -13.82 17.52
C GLU A 129 -23.17 -12.89 16.82
N TYR A 130 -22.01 -13.43 16.41
CA TYR A 130 -21.00 -12.68 15.67
C TYR A 130 -21.59 -12.08 14.38
N THR A 131 -22.29 -12.90 13.59
CA THR A 131 -22.83 -12.46 12.29
C THR A 131 -23.95 -11.43 12.43
N ASP A 132 -24.73 -11.48 13.50
CA ASP A 132 -25.82 -10.54 13.73
C ASP A 132 -25.30 -9.16 14.12
N ILE A 133 -24.19 -9.09 14.87
CA ILE A 133 -23.48 -7.84 15.14
C ILE A 133 -22.97 -7.22 13.83
N ILE A 134 -22.31 -8.02 12.98
CA ILE A 134 -21.81 -7.55 11.68
C ILE A 134 -22.96 -7.06 10.80
N ARG A 135 -24.07 -7.81 10.70
CA ARG A 135 -25.26 -7.39 9.95
C ARG A 135 -25.81 -6.06 10.45
N LYS A 136 -25.90 -5.88 11.77
CA LYS A 136 -26.38 -4.63 12.38
C LYS A 136 -25.46 -3.46 12.02
N GLN A 137 -24.13 -3.65 12.05
CA GLN A 137 -23.17 -2.62 11.66
C GLN A 137 -23.30 -2.26 10.18
N VAL A 138 -23.36 -3.25 9.28
CA VAL A 138 -23.52 -3.02 7.83
C VAL A 138 -24.85 -2.34 7.49
N LEU A 139 -25.93 -2.66 8.19
CA LEU A 139 -27.21 -1.96 8.00
C LEU A 139 -27.14 -0.51 8.47
N GLY A 140 -26.42 -0.24 9.57
CA GLY A 140 -26.22 1.12 10.08
C GLY A 140 -25.47 2.03 9.10
N THR A 141 -24.51 1.49 8.34
CA THR A 141 -23.73 2.30 7.38
C THR A 141 -24.51 2.74 6.15
N LYS A 142 -25.73 2.22 5.92
CA LYS A 142 -26.58 2.68 4.82
C LYS A 142 -26.94 4.16 4.95
N VAL A 143 -27.19 4.62 6.18
CA VAL A 143 -27.50 6.03 6.46
C VAL A 143 -26.30 6.93 6.15
N ASP A 144 -25.09 6.47 6.48
CA ASP A 144 -23.85 7.19 6.14
C ASP A 144 -23.66 7.26 4.61
N ALA A 145 -23.94 6.15 3.90
CA ALA A 145 -23.83 6.11 2.44
C ALA A 145 -24.85 7.05 1.76
N GLU A 146 -26.09 7.10 2.26
CA GLU A 146 -27.12 8.02 1.78
C GLU A 146 -26.76 9.49 2.02
N ARG A 147 -26.27 9.80 3.23
CA ARG A 147 -25.78 11.15 3.57
C ARG A 147 -24.66 11.60 2.65
N ASP A 148 -23.74 10.70 2.33
CA ASP A 148 -22.58 10.99 1.50
C ASP A 148 -22.91 10.90 -0.02
N GLY A 149 -24.15 10.55 -0.39
CA GLY A 149 -24.58 10.39 -1.78
C GLY A 149 -23.93 9.20 -2.52
N VAL A 150 -23.42 8.21 -1.78
CA VAL A 150 -22.69 7.06 -2.32
C VAL A 150 -23.61 5.87 -2.50
N LYS A 151 -23.69 5.34 -3.73
CA LYS A 151 -24.40 4.07 -4.01
C LYS A 151 -23.47 2.88 -3.76
N VAL A 152 -23.81 2.04 -2.78
CA VAL A 152 -23.04 0.84 -2.45
C VAL A 152 -23.22 -0.24 -3.54
N PRO A 153 -22.14 -0.72 -4.17
CA PRO A 153 -22.19 -1.85 -5.11
C PRO A 153 -22.73 -3.11 -4.45
N THR A 154 -23.65 -3.81 -5.11
CA THR A 154 -24.21 -5.08 -4.62
C THR A 154 -23.83 -6.28 -5.49
N THR A 155 -23.36 -6.02 -6.70
CA THR A 155 -22.88 -7.04 -7.62
C THR A 155 -21.37 -6.96 -7.79
N LEU A 156 -20.74 -8.08 -8.17
CA LEU A 156 -19.31 -8.11 -8.46
C LEU A 156 -18.93 -7.15 -9.61
N ALA A 157 -19.81 -7.03 -10.62
CA ALA A 157 -19.59 -6.14 -11.75
C ALA A 157 -19.59 -4.66 -11.34
N GLU A 158 -20.50 -4.26 -10.45
CA GLU A 158 -20.54 -2.91 -9.88
C GLU A 158 -19.34 -2.65 -8.95
N TYR A 159 -18.85 -3.67 -8.24
CA TYR A 159 -17.68 -3.52 -7.38
C TYR A 159 -16.37 -3.37 -8.18
N CYS A 160 -16.24 -4.10 -9.30
CA CYS A 160 -15.03 -4.14 -10.14
C CYS A 160 -15.06 -3.16 -11.32
N VAL A 161 -15.73 -2.00 -11.19
CA VAL A 161 -15.74 -1.01 -12.27
C VAL A 161 -14.34 -0.45 -12.46
N LYS A 162 -13.76 -0.68 -13.64
CA LYS A 162 -12.53 0.00 -14.06
C LYS A 162 -12.83 1.49 -14.15
N THR A 163 -12.15 2.29 -13.33
CA THR A 163 -12.19 3.75 -13.46
C THR A 163 -11.79 4.11 -14.88
N LYS A 164 -12.76 4.61 -15.66
CA LYS A 164 -12.45 5.29 -16.92
C LYS A 164 -11.82 6.60 -16.49
N THR A 165 -10.55 6.82 -16.80
CA THR A 165 -9.92 8.13 -16.64
C THR A 165 -10.86 9.16 -17.29
N PRO A 166 -11.24 10.24 -16.59
CA PRO A 166 -11.97 11.33 -17.23
C PRO A 166 -11.21 11.70 -18.51
N ALA A 167 -11.92 11.89 -19.62
CA ALA A 167 -11.27 12.46 -20.79
C ALA A 167 -10.60 13.76 -20.34
N PRO A 168 -9.34 14.02 -20.75
CA PRO A 168 -8.74 15.33 -20.48
C PRO A 168 -9.72 16.39 -20.99
N ASP A 169 -10.15 17.24 -20.09
CA ASP A 169 -10.84 18.47 -20.43
C ASP A 169 -9.92 19.26 -21.36
N GLU A 170 -10.42 19.68 -22.52
CA GLU A 170 -9.69 20.56 -23.42
C GLU A 170 -9.61 21.95 -22.76
N GLY A 171 -8.69 22.12 -21.81
CA GLY A 171 -8.59 23.39 -21.11
C GLY A 171 -7.56 23.54 -19.98
N SER A 172 -6.85 22.50 -19.52
CA SER A 172 -5.79 22.68 -18.51
C SER A 172 -4.41 22.35 -19.06
N ASP A 173 -3.90 23.30 -19.84
CA ASP A 173 -2.51 23.37 -20.25
C ASP A 173 -1.67 23.83 -19.04
N LEU A 174 -1.46 22.93 -18.08
CA LEU A 174 -0.42 23.10 -17.08
C LEU A 174 0.85 22.50 -17.67
N PHE A 175 1.47 23.28 -18.55
CA PHE A 175 2.86 23.13 -18.95
C PHE A 175 3.70 22.91 -17.69
N TYR A 176 4.26 21.72 -17.59
CA TYR A 176 5.38 21.46 -16.69
C TYR A 176 6.54 22.25 -17.28
N ASP A 177 6.90 23.36 -16.64
CA ASP A 177 8.01 24.20 -17.08
C ASP A 177 9.27 23.36 -17.25
N ASP A 178 9.73 23.33 -18.50
CA ASP A 178 10.95 22.76 -19.00
C ASP A 178 12.15 23.65 -18.62
N TYR A 179 12.42 23.80 -17.33
CA TYR A 179 13.67 24.43 -16.87
C TYR A 179 14.78 23.39 -16.73
N TYR A 180 15.21 22.88 -17.89
CA TYR A 180 16.63 22.68 -18.15
C TYR A 180 16.92 23.36 -19.50
N GLU A 181 16.94 24.70 -19.48
CA GLU A 181 17.65 25.46 -20.52
C GLU A 181 19.12 25.06 -20.45
N ASP A 182 19.47 24.24 -21.43
CA ASP A 182 20.81 23.95 -21.90
C ASP A 182 21.42 25.27 -22.37
N ASP A 183 22.14 25.98 -21.48
CA ASP A 183 23.01 27.09 -21.90
C ASP A 183 24.22 26.47 -22.63
N GLU A 184 24.00 26.12 -23.90
CA GLU A 184 25.03 26.04 -24.92
C GLU A 184 25.75 27.39 -25.02
N MET A 185 26.92 27.52 -24.37
CA MET A 185 27.88 28.56 -24.75
C MET A 185 28.70 28.09 -25.95
N GLU A 186 28.34 28.61 -27.13
CA GLU A 186 29.03 28.45 -28.41
C GLU A 186 30.46 29.02 -28.40
N GLU A 187 31.38 28.24 -28.99
CA GLU A 187 32.43 28.63 -29.94
C GLU A 187 33.48 29.69 -29.53
N GLY A 188 34.66 29.18 -29.12
CA GLY A 188 35.94 29.90 -29.23
C GLY A 188 36.94 29.04 -29.99
N ALA A 189 37.02 29.21 -31.31
CA ALA A 189 38.04 28.58 -32.14
C ALA A 189 39.44 29.09 -31.79
N ASP A 190 40.33 28.20 -31.35
CA ASP A 190 41.75 28.34 -31.65
C ASP A 190 42.33 26.96 -32.02
N SER A 191 42.95 26.96 -33.19
CA SER A 191 43.57 25.83 -33.85
C SER A 191 45.08 26.06 -33.75
N CYS A 192 45.80 25.24 -32.99
CA CYS A 192 47.21 25.02 -33.27
C CYS A 192 47.69 23.62 -32.86
N HIS A 193 48.29 22.98 -33.85
CA HIS A 193 49.03 21.73 -33.87
C HIS A 193 50.11 21.55 -32.79
N GLY A 194 50.43 20.26 -32.57
CA GLY A 194 51.75 19.75 -32.15
C GLY A 194 51.85 19.46 -30.65
N ASP A 195 52.39 18.35 -30.18
CA ASP A 195 53.04 17.18 -30.79
C ASP A 195 52.93 16.03 -29.78
N ASP A 196 53.00 14.80 -30.30
CA ASP A 196 53.30 13.59 -29.53
C ASP A 196 54.57 13.80 -28.68
N ASP A 197 54.57 13.32 -27.42
CA ASP A 197 55.73 12.55 -26.97
C ASP A 197 55.38 11.56 -25.85
N ASP A 198 55.76 10.33 -26.19
CA ASP A 198 55.85 9.11 -25.41
C ASP A 198 56.94 9.26 -24.35
N SER A 199 56.71 8.69 -23.16
CA SER A 199 57.74 7.93 -22.44
C SER A 199 57.14 7.37 -21.15
N GLY A 200 57.01 6.05 -21.11
CA GLY A 200 56.85 5.32 -19.87
C GLY A 200 58.03 5.52 -18.92
N ASN A 201 57.81 5.23 -17.64
CA ASN A 201 58.90 4.82 -16.78
C ASN A 201 58.41 3.77 -15.77
N GLU A 202 58.99 2.60 -15.94
CA GLU A 202 59.02 1.45 -15.03
C GLU A 202 60.22 1.58 -14.06
N GLU A 203 60.24 0.69 -13.07
CA GLU A 203 61.26 0.48 -12.01
C GLU A 203 61.17 1.41 -10.78
N SER A 204 61.18 0.91 -9.53
CA SER A 204 61.74 -0.33 -8.96
C SER A 204 60.89 -0.94 -7.85
#